data_AF-A0A2M7UGS6-F1
#
_entry.id   AF-A0A2M7UGS6-F1
#
_cell.length_a   1.000
_cell.length_b   1.000
_cell.length_c   1.000
_cell.angle_alpha   90.00
_cell.angle_beta   90.00
_cell.angle_gamma   90.00
#
_symmetry.space_group_name_H-M   'P 1'
#
loop_
_entity.id
_entity.type
_entity.pdbx_description
1 polymer ?
#
loop_
_entity_poly.entity_id
_entity_poly.type
_entity_poly.pdbx_seq_one_letter_code
_entity_poly.pdbx_strand_id
1 'polypeptide(L)'
;MERRLALGNNGEKTLDCLACYSAVNQGHHHPKIVKALIDALNGNYAGTVSNVVFSGARALFSKKIATMLPQLGPRFGNCGNKVLQKNGGVESFETAVKACKAYGALKKGIPDGLQHIIVFRNNFHGRTFEALAASTNKDYRKFFGVRNDVYINEVE
;
A
#
# COMPACT_ATOMS: atom_id res chain seq x y z
N MET A 1 9.53 25.20 -8.73
CA MET A 1 8.55 25.04 -9.82
C MET A 1 8.98 23.96 -10.81
N GLU A 2 10.25 23.91 -11.22
CA GLU A 2 10.77 22.95 -12.23
C GLU A 2 10.55 21.47 -11.94
N ARG A 3 10.62 21.02 -10.68
CA ARG A 3 10.39 19.60 -10.31
C ARG A 3 8.93 19.13 -10.41
N ARG A 4 8.00 20.02 -10.77
CA ARG A 4 6.63 19.66 -11.14
C ARG A 4 6.46 19.53 -12.65
N LEU A 5 7.52 19.70 -13.44
CA LEU A 5 7.45 19.53 -14.89
C LEU A 5 7.74 18.07 -15.24
N ALA A 6 6.84 17.46 -16.01
CA ALA A 6 7.09 16.22 -16.72
C ALA A 6 7.65 16.53 -18.11
N LEU A 7 8.61 15.73 -18.57
CA LEU A 7 9.18 15.82 -19.92
C LEU A 7 8.50 14.79 -20.81
N GLY A 8 7.95 15.25 -21.93
CA GLY A 8 7.46 14.38 -22.98
C GLY A 8 8.57 13.99 -23.97
N ASN A 9 8.24 13.09 -24.89
CA ASN A 9 9.21 12.46 -25.79
C ASN A 9 9.85 13.46 -26.78
N ASN A 10 9.19 14.58 -27.07
CA ASN A 10 9.69 15.61 -27.99
C ASN A 10 10.39 16.76 -27.23
N GLY A 11 10.67 16.58 -25.94
CA GLY A 11 11.31 17.59 -25.09
C GLY A 11 10.36 18.65 -24.54
N GLU A 12 9.05 18.54 -24.82
CA GLU A 12 8.03 19.40 -24.26
C GLU A 12 7.95 19.25 -22.74
N LYS A 13 7.75 20.37 -22.04
CA LYS A 13 7.61 20.43 -20.59
C LYS A 13 6.15 20.69 -20.25
N THR A 14 5.54 19.78 -19.50
CA THR A 14 4.15 19.89 -19.04
C THR A 14 4.12 19.99 -17.53
N LEU A 15 3.31 20.90 -16.98
CA LEU A 15 3.08 20.95 -15.55
C LEU A 15 2.28 19.71 -15.12
N ASP A 16 2.88 18.86 -14.30
CA ASP A 16 2.24 17.71 -13.69
C ASP A 16 1.38 18.15 -12.50
N CYS A 17 0.08 18.24 -12.75
CA CYS A 17 -0.93 18.54 -11.74
C CYS A 17 -1.54 17.28 -11.09
N LEU A 18 -1.11 16.07 -11.49
CA LEU A 18 -1.63 14.81 -10.97
C LEU A 18 -0.67 14.13 -9.99
N ALA A 19 0.64 14.36 -10.16
CA ALA A 19 1.71 13.75 -9.39
C ALA A 19 1.61 12.22 -9.32
N CYS A 20 1.20 11.58 -10.43
CA CYS A 20 0.88 10.16 -10.51
C CYS A 20 -0.02 9.69 -9.35
N TYR A 21 -1.20 10.32 -9.23
CA TYR A 21 -2.14 10.06 -8.14
C TYR A 21 -1.50 10.20 -6.75
N SER A 22 -0.76 11.31 -6.53
CA SER A 22 -0.05 11.60 -5.27
C SER A 22 1.17 10.71 -4.97
N ALA A 23 1.67 9.92 -5.93
CA ALA A 23 2.89 9.14 -5.75
C ALA A 23 4.18 10.00 -5.82
N VAL A 24 4.13 11.16 -6.49
CA VAL A 24 5.30 12.03 -6.76
C VAL A 24 5.21 13.34 -5.96
N ASN A 25 4.81 13.26 -4.69
CA ASN A 25 4.59 14.45 -3.84
C ASN A 25 5.83 15.31 -3.62
N GLN A 26 7.02 14.70 -3.65
CA GLN A 26 8.30 15.39 -3.49
C GLN A 26 8.77 16.08 -4.80
N GLY A 27 8.03 15.88 -5.89
CA GLY A 27 8.41 16.30 -7.23
C GLY A 27 9.33 15.31 -7.93
N HIS A 28 9.33 15.40 -9.26
CA HIS A 28 10.14 14.56 -10.14
C HIS A 28 11.63 14.70 -9.80
N HIS A 29 12.34 13.57 -9.76
CA HIS A 29 13.80 13.50 -9.61
C HIS A 29 14.34 14.29 -8.40
N HIS A 30 13.67 14.21 -7.24
CA HIS A 30 14.10 14.94 -6.06
C HIS A 30 15.56 14.56 -5.68
N PRO A 31 16.51 15.52 -5.64
CA PRO A 31 17.94 15.22 -5.59
C PRO A 31 18.37 14.44 -4.35
N LYS A 32 17.72 14.68 -3.20
CA LYS A 32 17.99 13.90 -1.97
C LYS A 32 17.56 12.43 -2.09
N ILE A 33 16.46 12.15 -2.81
CA ILE A 33 15.96 10.78 -2.98
C ILE A 33 16.85 10.04 -3.98
N VAL A 34 17.17 10.69 -5.10
CA VAL A 34 18.10 10.16 -6.12
C VAL A 34 19.45 9.83 -5.50
N LYS A 35 20.03 10.76 -4.74
CA LYS A 35 21.31 10.52 -4.06
C LYS A 35 21.22 9.34 -3.08
N ALA A 36 20.19 9.29 -2.24
CA ALA A 36 20.01 8.20 -1.27
C ALA A 36 19.89 6.82 -1.95
N LEU A 37 19.22 6.74 -3.10
CA LEU A 37 19.14 5.50 -3.88
C LEU A 37 20.52 5.10 -4.44
N ILE A 38 21.24 6.04 -5.06
CA ILE A 38 22.58 5.78 -5.62
C ILE A 38 23.55 5.33 -4.52
N ASP A 39 23.56 6.02 -3.37
CA ASP A 39 24.39 5.65 -2.22
C ASP A 39 24.06 4.24 -1.72
N ALA A 40 22.78 3.85 -1.71
CA ALA A 40 22.33 2.54 -1.26
C ALA A 40 22.70 1.39 -2.19
N LEU A 41 22.67 1.65 -3.50
CA LEU A 41 23.13 0.71 -4.53
C LEU A 41 24.66 0.55 -4.47
N ASN A 42 25.40 1.66 -4.49
CA ASN A 42 26.87 1.64 -4.42
C ASN A 42 27.39 1.06 -3.10
N GLY A 43 26.69 1.28 -2.00
CA GLY A 43 27.02 0.71 -0.68
C GLY A 43 26.56 -0.73 -0.48
N ASN A 44 25.92 -1.36 -1.46
CA ASN A 44 25.46 -2.75 -1.43
C ASN A 44 24.51 -3.09 -0.25
N TYR A 45 23.66 -2.13 0.15
CA TYR A 45 22.66 -2.33 1.22
C TYR A 45 21.21 -2.17 0.75
N ALA A 46 21.00 -1.99 -0.55
CA ALA A 46 19.71 -2.06 -1.24
C ALA A 46 19.43 -3.44 -1.87
N GLY A 47 19.90 -4.52 -1.23
CA GLY A 47 19.71 -5.88 -1.74
C GLY A 47 18.27 -6.39 -1.61
N THR A 48 17.78 -7.11 -2.63
CA THR A 48 16.51 -7.85 -2.56
C THR A 48 16.78 -9.25 -2.02
N VAL A 49 16.47 -9.47 -0.75
CA VAL A 49 16.56 -10.79 -0.11
C VAL A 49 15.21 -11.12 0.52
N SER A 50 14.89 -12.41 0.59
CA SER A 50 13.71 -12.87 1.32
C SER A 50 13.76 -12.35 2.75
N ASN A 51 12.57 -12.08 3.32
CA ASN A 51 12.46 -11.59 4.68
C ASN A 51 13.03 -12.54 5.74
N VAL A 52 13.29 -13.81 5.37
CA VAL A 52 14.01 -14.82 6.17
C VAL A 52 15.46 -14.42 6.46
N VAL A 53 16.08 -13.62 5.59
CA VAL A 53 17.43 -13.10 5.79
C VAL A 53 17.33 -11.73 6.45
N PHE A 54 17.89 -11.62 7.66
CA PHE A 54 17.90 -10.35 8.39
C PHE A 54 18.87 -9.35 7.74
N SER A 55 18.42 -8.11 7.59
CA SER A 55 19.21 -7.01 7.04
C SER A 55 19.11 -5.80 7.95
N GLY A 56 20.26 -5.23 8.33
CA GLY A 56 20.33 -4.03 9.17
C GLY A 56 19.68 -2.81 8.50
N ALA A 57 19.90 -2.62 7.19
CA ALA A 57 19.30 -1.53 6.43
C ALA A 57 17.76 -1.61 6.44
N ARG A 58 17.20 -2.81 6.21
CA ARG A 58 15.75 -3.06 6.29
C ARG A 58 15.21 -2.81 7.69
N ALA A 59 15.92 -3.26 8.74
CA ALA A 59 15.50 -3.03 10.13
C ALA A 59 15.44 -1.53 10.48
N LEU A 60 16.46 -0.76 10.09
CA LEU A 60 16.50 0.69 10.31
C LEU A 60 15.39 1.40 9.53
N PHE A 61 15.16 1.02 8.28
CA PHE A 61 14.07 1.54 7.46
C PHE A 61 12.69 1.25 8.10
N SER A 62 12.41 0.00 8.47
CA SER A 62 11.18 -0.39 9.15
C SER A 62 10.96 0.35 10.47
N LYS A 63 12.02 0.52 11.28
CA LYS A 63 11.96 1.30 12.52
C LYS A 63 11.57 2.76 12.24
N LYS A 64 12.17 3.37 11.21
CA LYS A 64 11.85 4.76 10.83
C LYS A 64 10.40 4.89 10.36
N ILE A 65 9.92 3.98 9.52
CA ILE A 65 8.53 4.00 9.04
C ILE A 65 7.54 3.80 10.21
N ALA A 66 7.84 2.92 11.17
CA ALA A 66 7.00 2.69 12.34
C ALA A 66 6.79 3.96 13.18
N THR A 67 7.73 4.91 13.15
CA THR A 67 7.61 6.20 13.83
C THR A 67 6.90 7.30 13.03
N MET A 68 6.61 7.09 11.74
CA MET A 68 5.98 8.12 10.90
C MET A 68 4.49 8.29 11.17
N LEU A 69 3.82 7.21 11.58
CA LEU A 69 2.40 7.25 11.92
C LEU A 69 2.25 7.49 13.43
N PRO A 70 1.31 8.34 13.88
CA PRO A 70 0.95 8.38 15.28
C PRO A 70 0.44 7.00 15.73
N GLN A 71 0.52 6.71 17.02
CA GLN A 71 -0.13 5.51 17.57
C GLN A 71 -1.63 5.61 17.28
N LEU A 72 -2.15 4.75 16.39
CA LEU A 72 -3.54 4.83 15.93
C LEU A 72 -4.55 4.40 17.01
N GLY A 73 -4.08 3.90 18.16
CA GLY A 73 -4.87 3.72 19.37
C GLY A 73 -4.25 2.73 20.37
N PRO A 74 -4.77 2.65 21.62
CA PRO A 74 -4.35 1.67 22.62
C PRO A 74 -4.54 0.22 22.15
N ARG A 75 -5.50 0.03 21.23
CA ARG A 75 -5.93 -1.28 20.70
C ARG A 75 -4.89 -1.95 19.80
N PHE A 76 -3.88 -1.21 19.32
CA PHE A 76 -2.75 -1.75 18.57
C PHE A 76 -1.57 -2.17 19.46
N GLY A 77 -1.77 -2.16 20.79
CA GLY A 77 -0.86 -2.70 21.80
C GLY A 77 0.04 -1.66 22.45
N ASN A 78 0.60 -2.01 23.61
CA ASN A 78 1.53 -1.16 24.38
C ASN A 78 2.97 -1.15 23.81
N CYS A 79 3.20 -1.81 22.66
CA CYS A 79 4.52 -2.01 22.08
C CYS A 79 4.80 -1.13 20.85
N GLY A 80 3.97 -0.11 20.60
CA GLY A 80 4.10 0.79 19.45
C GLY A 80 3.55 0.23 18.13
N ASN A 81 3.61 1.04 17.08
CA ASN A 81 3.18 0.67 15.72
C ASN A 81 4.08 -0.44 15.13
N LYS A 82 3.46 -1.48 14.56
CA LYS A 82 4.14 -2.49 13.73
C LYS A 82 3.90 -2.19 12.26
N VAL A 83 4.93 -2.37 11.43
CA VAL A 83 4.88 -2.10 9.99
C VAL A 83 5.23 -3.36 9.22
N LEU A 84 4.42 -3.67 8.21
CA LEU A 84 4.69 -4.68 7.20
C LEU A 84 4.76 -4.01 5.83
N GLN A 85 5.96 -3.87 5.29
CA GLN A 85 6.19 -3.22 4.00
C GLN A 85 5.65 -4.05 2.85
N LYS A 86 5.15 -3.36 1.83
CA LYS A 86 4.63 -3.90 0.57
C LYS A 86 5.08 -3.00 -0.57
N ASN A 87 5.09 -3.54 -1.78
CA ASN A 87 5.56 -2.83 -2.98
C ASN A 87 4.45 -1.93 -3.54
N GLY A 88 3.20 -2.38 -3.44
CA GLY A 88 2.05 -1.67 -3.98
C GLY A 88 0.92 -1.46 -2.97
N GLY A 89 0.07 -0.48 -3.26
CA GLY A 89 -1.16 -0.23 -2.49
C GLY A 89 -2.10 -1.44 -2.51
N VAL A 90 -2.20 -2.14 -3.64
CA VAL A 90 -3.05 -3.33 -3.76
C VAL A 90 -2.56 -4.51 -2.93
N GLU A 91 -1.24 -4.75 -2.87
CA GLU A 91 -0.66 -5.76 -1.97
C GLU A 91 -0.90 -5.40 -0.49
N SER A 92 -0.89 -4.10 -0.16
CA SER A 92 -1.19 -3.61 1.18
C SER A 92 -2.64 -3.88 1.55
N PHE A 93 -3.58 -3.64 0.63
CA PHE A 93 -5.00 -3.94 0.80
C PHE A 93 -5.23 -5.44 1.03
N GLU A 94 -4.71 -6.31 0.15
CA GLU A 94 -4.88 -7.76 0.30
C GLU A 94 -4.25 -8.30 1.60
N THR A 95 -3.09 -7.74 1.98
CA THR A 95 -2.43 -8.08 3.24
C THR A 95 -3.32 -7.68 4.43
N ALA A 96 -3.95 -6.51 4.39
CA ALA A 96 -4.86 -6.05 5.44
C ALA A 96 -6.11 -6.94 5.52
N VAL A 97 -6.74 -7.27 4.39
CA VAL A 97 -7.90 -8.18 4.33
C VAL A 97 -7.54 -9.55 4.94
N LYS A 98 -6.41 -10.12 4.55
CA LYS A 98 -5.92 -11.41 5.10
C LYS A 98 -5.68 -11.32 6.60
N ALA A 99 -5.06 -10.24 7.08
CA ALA A 99 -4.82 -10.04 8.51
C ALA A 99 -6.13 -9.92 9.30
N CYS A 100 -7.13 -9.19 8.77
CA CYS A 100 -8.45 -9.06 9.37
C CYS A 100 -9.19 -10.39 9.44
N LYS A 101 -9.21 -11.17 8.35
CA LYS A 101 -9.87 -12.49 8.32
C LYS A 101 -9.19 -13.50 9.27
N ALA A 102 -7.86 -13.56 9.23
CA ALA A 102 -7.08 -14.42 10.14
C ALA A 102 -7.31 -14.03 11.61
N TYR A 103 -7.36 -12.74 11.93
CA TYR A 103 -7.70 -12.28 13.27
C TYR A 103 -9.14 -12.65 13.66
N GLY A 104 -10.10 -12.52 12.74
CA GLY A 104 -11.48 -12.95 12.91
C GLY A 104 -11.59 -14.42 13.29
N ALA A 105 -10.89 -15.30 12.57
CA ALA A 105 -10.85 -16.72 12.86
C ALA A 105 -10.12 -17.02 14.18
N LEU A 106 -8.86 -16.60 14.30
CA LEU A 106 -7.96 -17.03 15.38
C LEU A 106 -8.24 -16.36 16.72
N LYS A 107 -8.79 -15.14 16.74
CA LYS A 107 -8.97 -14.34 17.96
C LYS A 107 -10.42 -13.98 18.25
N LYS A 108 -11.29 -13.95 17.25
CA LYS A 108 -12.72 -13.67 17.45
C LYS A 108 -13.60 -14.92 17.33
N GLY A 109 -13.05 -16.05 16.89
CA GLY A 109 -13.80 -17.30 16.76
C GLY A 109 -14.84 -17.27 15.64
N ILE A 110 -14.73 -16.35 14.69
CA ILE A 110 -15.62 -16.30 13.51
C ILE A 110 -15.23 -17.48 12.61
N PRO A 111 -16.16 -18.39 12.26
CA PRO A 111 -15.85 -19.53 11.40
C PRO A 111 -15.20 -19.11 10.08
N ASP A 112 -14.22 -19.90 9.61
CA ASP A 112 -13.55 -19.63 8.34
C ASP A 112 -14.56 -19.53 7.19
N GLY A 113 -14.35 -18.55 6.31
CA GLY A 113 -15.28 -18.23 5.23
C GLY A 113 -16.48 -17.36 5.61
N LEU A 114 -16.78 -17.17 6.91
CA LEU A 114 -17.89 -16.32 7.38
C LEU A 114 -17.44 -14.91 7.84
N GLN A 115 -16.17 -14.54 7.65
CA GLN A 115 -15.69 -13.19 7.93
C GLN A 115 -16.07 -12.26 6.78
N HIS A 116 -16.95 -11.31 7.04
CA HIS A 116 -17.26 -10.22 6.12
C HIS A 116 -16.38 -9.00 6.39
N ILE A 117 -16.02 -8.29 5.32
CA ILE A 117 -15.29 -7.02 5.37
C ILE A 117 -16.23 -5.91 4.90
N ILE A 118 -16.34 -4.85 5.70
CA ILE A 118 -17.10 -3.65 5.33
C ILE A 118 -16.20 -2.74 4.50
N VAL A 119 -16.71 -2.29 3.36
CA VAL A 119 -16.05 -1.29 2.50
C VAL A 119 -17.03 -0.18 2.17
N PHE A 120 -16.50 1.02 1.95
CA PHE A 120 -17.31 2.18 1.59
C PHE A 120 -17.63 2.19 0.10
N ARG A 121 -18.74 2.85 -0.25
CA ARG A 121 -19.06 3.14 -1.65
C ARG A 121 -17.97 4.00 -2.29
N ASN A 122 -17.79 3.82 -3.59
CA ASN A 122 -16.81 4.53 -4.43
C ASN A 122 -15.35 4.30 -4.00
N ASN A 123 -15.08 3.16 -3.37
CA ASN A 123 -13.72 2.78 -3.00
C ASN A 123 -12.82 2.47 -4.21
N PHE A 124 -11.51 2.62 -4.01
CA PHE A 124 -10.48 2.17 -4.94
C PHE A 124 -9.32 1.55 -4.16
N HIS A 125 -9.13 0.23 -4.30
CA HIS A 125 -8.09 -0.52 -3.60
C HIS A 125 -7.11 -1.25 -4.54
N GLY A 126 -7.21 -1.00 -5.84
CA GLY A 126 -6.37 -1.63 -6.86
C GLY A 126 -7.19 -2.42 -7.89
N ARG A 127 -6.50 -3.31 -8.61
CA ARG A 127 -7.06 -4.05 -9.76
C ARG A 127 -6.84 -5.57 -9.71
N THR A 128 -6.40 -6.11 -8.58
CA THR A 128 -6.37 -7.56 -8.37
C THR A 128 -7.78 -8.10 -8.16
N PHE A 129 -7.99 -9.40 -8.34
CA PHE A 129 -9.32 -10.02 -8.15
C PHE A 129 -9.96 -9.66 -6.81
N GLU A 130 -9.19 -9.62 -5.72
CA GLU A 130 -9.69 -9.26 -4.39
C GLU A 130 -10.09 -7.78 -4.31
N ALA A 131 -9.29 -6.87 -4.86
CA ALA A 131 -9.63 -5.45 -4.91
C ALA A 131 -10.84 -5.16 -5.81
N LEU A 132 -10.98 -5.91 -6.90
CA LEU A 132 -12.14 -5.84 -7.78
C LEU A 132 -13.40 -6.37 -7.08
N ALA A 133 -13.30 -7.46 -6.33
CA ALA A 133 -14.38 -8.00 -5.51
C ALA A 133 -14.89 -7.00 -4.47
N ALA A 134 -13.99 -6.21 -3.88
CA ALA A 134 -14.30 -5.13 -2.94
C ALA A 134 -14.89 -3.87 -3.59
N SER A 135 -14.78 -3.71 -4.92
CA SER A 135 -15.17 -2.47 -5.58
C SER A 135 -16.68 -2.38 -5.76
N THR A 136 -17.24 -1.21 -5.42
CA THR A 136 -18.63 -0.89 -5.76
C THR A 136 -18.80 -0.45 -7.22
N ASN A 137 -17.72 -0.15 -7.94
CA ASN A 137 -17.78 0.21 -9.34
C ASN A 137 -18.03 -1.04 -10.20
N LYS A 138 -19.13 -1.06 -10.95
CA LYS A 138 -19.50 -2.18 -11.83
C LYS A 138 -18.55 -2.34 -13.01
N ASP A 139 -17.98 -1.26 -13.53
CA ASP A 139 -17.07 -1.30 -14.68
C ASP A 139 -15.76 -2.00 -14.33
N TYR A 140 -15.27 -1.82 -13.11
CA TYR A 140 -14.07 -2.51 -12.63
C TYR A 140 -14.27 -4.02 -12.52
N ARG A 141 -15.51 -4.50 -12.38
CA ARG A 141 -15.84 -5.92 -12.22
C ARG A 141 -16.26 -6.59 -13.54
N LYS A 142 -16.62 -5.78 -14.54
CA LYS A 142 -17.15 -6.24 -15.82
C LYS A 142 -16.15 -7.19 -16.50
N PHE A 143 -16.65 -8.33 -16.99
CA PHE A 143 -15.87 -9.37 -17.69
C PHE A 143 -14.90 -10.21 -16.84
N PHE A 144 -14.76 -9.97 -15.53
CA PHE A 144 -13.77 -10.68 -14.69
C PHE A 144 -14.37 -11.75 -13.76
N GLY A 145 -15.69 -11.89 -13.69
CA GLY A 145 -16.36 -12.94 -12.90
C GLY A 145 -16.09 -12.87 -11.39
N VAL A 146 -15.70 -11.71 -10.86
CA VAL A 146 -15.38 -11.52 -9.45
C VAL A 146 -16.62 -11.65 -8.57
N ARG A 147 -16.52 -12.43 -7.50
CA ARG A 147 -17.55 -12.55 -6.46
C ARG A 147 -17.34 -11.48 -5.39
N ASN A 148 -18.41 -10.88 -4.89
CA ASN A 148 -18.37 -9.81 -3.90
C ASN A 148 -19.06 -10.19 -2.58
N ASP A 149 -19.34 -11.47 -2.36
CA ASP A 149 -20.07 -12.02 -1.23
C ASP A 149 -19.35 -11.89 0.12
N VAL A 150 -18.04 -11.66 0.08
CA VAL A 150 -17.21 -11.40 1.28
C VAL A 150 -17.27 -9.93 1.70
N TYR A 151 -17.75 -9.03 0.83
CA TYR A 151 -17.71 -7.58 1.05
C TYR A 151 -19.11 -6.97 1.25
N ILE A 152 -19.30 -6.29 2.37
CA ILE A 152 -20.51 -5.52 2.66
C ILE A 152 -20.31 -4.10 2.11
N ASN A 153 -21.13 -3.71 1.13
CA ASN A 153 -20.96 -2.51 0.30
C ASN A 153 -22.01 -1.40 0.57
N GLU A 154 -22.60 -1.39 1.77
CA GLU A 154 -23.80 -0.59 2.08
C GLU A 154 -23.55 0.64 2.96
N VAL A 155 -22.30 0.96 3.28
CA VAL A 155 -21.98 2.12 4.11
C VAL A 155 -21.73 3.33 3.22
N GLU A 156 -22.57 4.36 3.38
CA GLU A 156 -22.42 5.69 2.78
C GLU A 156 -21.23 6.46 3.35
#